data_AF-U9TYJ5-F1
#
_entry.id   AF-U9TYJ5-F1
#
_cell.length_a   1.000
_cell.length_b   1.000
_cell.length_c   1.000
_cell.angle_alpha   90.00
_cell.angle_beta   90.00
_cell.angle_gamma   90.00
#
_symmetry.space_group_name_H-M   'P 1'
#
loop_
_entity.id
_entity.type
_entity.pdbx_description
1 polymer ?
#
loop_
_entity_poly.entity_id
_entity_poly.type
_entity_poly.pdbx_seq_one_letter_code
_entity_poly.pdbx_strand_id
1 'polypeptide(L)'
;MNEIIKRYITKIKSQNLQQEQEKDLKKLKQQEIDQEIDQEIDQENQENQENQEEREIICNSINKRSKDQNDILIDSFNNSLNSENQGIKEIISAQLHIKIQQIITRRENSSLGLKLKHFRVLEKSFTIDDFVQYTKTNYFNSLDDKPKEVLNYLIDLTLSNEFDQEENLILSQNLEEYINRGIIPKLPSIYNNYTEYEKSKLFKKLSKNMKKRVRKLIILEKSEKSENLTLNSKTNNNAKKGYIFSNGKAYRLL
;
A
#
# COMPACT_ATOMS: atom_id res chain seq x y z
N MET A 1 -5.12 -72.66 -4.30
CA MET A 1 -5.11 -71.19 -4.45
C MET A 1 -3.96 -70.83 -5.39
N ASN A 2 -4.28 -70.22 -6.55
CA ASN A 2 -3.37 -70.01 -7.67
C ASN A 2 -2.18 -69.11 -7.28
N GLU A 3 -0.94 -69.49 -7.58
CA GLU A 3 0.28 -68.73 -7.23
C GLU A 3 0.27 -67.29 -7.79
N ILE A 4 -0.44 -67.09 -8.89
CA ILE A 4 -0.68 -65.76 -9.47
C ILE A 4 -1.49 -64.86 -8.52
N ILE A 5 -2.51 -65.42 -7.86
CA ILE A 5 -3.36 -64.70 -6.91
C ILE A 5 -2.56 -64.33 -5.65
N LYS A 6 -1.70 -65.22 -5.16
CA LYS A 6 -0.82 -64.92 -4.01
C LYS A 6 0.15 -63.78 -4.32
N ARG A 7 0.80 -63.79 -5.48
CA ARG A 7 1.71 -62.71 -5.90
C ARG A 7 0.98 -61.37 -6.03
N TYR A 8 -0.25 -61.37 -6.55
CA TYR A 8 -1.06 -60.17 -6.67
C TYR A 8 -1.46 -59.58 -5.31
N ILE A 9 -1.89 -60.42 -4.37
CA ILE A 9 -2.23 -60.00 -3.00
C ILE A 9 -1.01 -59.40 -2.28
N THR A 10 0.16 -60.02 -2.42
CA THR A 10 1.41 -59.50 -1.81
C THR A 10 1.78 -58.14 -2.38
N LYS A 11 1.63 -57.94 -3.70
CA LYS A 11 1.90 -56.66 -4.36
C LYS A 11 0.98 -55.55 -3.84
N ILE A 12 -0.32 -55.81 -3.72
CA ILE A 12 -1.29 -54.84 -3.17
C ILE A 12 -0.92 -54.47 -1.72
N LYS A 13 -0.60 -55.46 -0.88
CA LYS A 13 -0.20 -55.20 0.52
C LYS A 13 1.05 -54.34 0.61
N SER A 14 2.04 -54.59 -0.26
CA SER A 14 3.27 -53.78 -0.28
C SER A 14 3.04 -52.34 -0.73
N GLN A 15 2.13 -52.11 -1.69
CA GLN A 15 1.80 -50.77 -2.16
C GLN A 15 1.03 -49.96 -1.12
N ASN A 16 0.08 -50.59 -0.42
CA ASN A 16 -0.66 -49.93 0.65
C ASN A 16 0.27 -49.54 1.81
N LEU A 17 1.22 -50.41 2.18
CA LEU A 17 2.19 -50.12 3.24
C LEU A 17 3.10 -48.93 2.88
N GLN A 18 3.52 -48.82 1.63
CA GLN A 18 4.32 -47.68 1.16
C GLN A 18 3.54 -46.36 1.19
N GLN A 19 2.26 -46.38 0.81
CA GLN A 19 1.40 -45.20 0.84
C GLN A 19 1.14 -44.71 2.27
N GLU A 20 1.00 -45.63 3.22
CA GLU A 20 0.80 -45.31 4.63
C GLU A 20 2.05 -44.65 5.23
N GLN A 21 3.24 -45.21 4.96
CA GLN A 21 4.52 -44.62 5.38
C GLN A 21 4.76 -43.22 4.78
N GLU A 22 4.38 -42.99 3.52
CA GLU A 22 4.54 -41.68 2.88
C GLU A 22 3.59 -40.62 3.46
N LYS A 23 2.39 -41.04 3.89
CA LYS A 23 1.40 -40.17 4.53
C LYS A 23 1.87 -39.74 5.93
N ASP A 24 2.44 -40.68 6.70
CA ASP A 24 2.98 -40.38 8.03
C ASP A 24 4.20 -39.47 7.96
N LEU A 25 5.08 -39.67 6.96
CA LEU A 25 6.25 -38.80 6.74
C LEU A 25 5.83 -37.37 6.35
N LYS A 26 4.77 -37.20 5.55
CA LYS A 26 4.22 -35.87 5.21
C LYS A 26 3.62 -35.18 6.42
N LYS A 27 2.96 -35.94 7.31
CA LYS A 27 2.37 -35.41 8.54
C LYS A 27 3.46 -34.93 9.53
N LEU A 28 4.55 -35.68 9.66
CA LEU A 28 5.68 -35.32 10.51
C LEU A 28 6.35 -34.02 10.05
N LYS A 29 6.59 -33.88 8.73
CA LYS A 29 7.19 -32.67 8.15
C LYS A 29 6.33 -31.43 8.31
N GLN A 30 5.00 -31.57 8.22
CA GLN A 30 4.10 -30.44 8.46
C GLN A 30 4.15 -29.99 9.91
N GLN A 31 4.26 -30.95 10.85
CA GLN A 31 4.31 -30.67 12.27
C GLN A 31 5.63 -30.00 12.71
N GLU A 32 6.75 -30.32 12.07
CA GLU A 32 8.03 -29.61 12.25
C GLU A 32 7.96 -28.16 11.74
N ILE A 33 7.32 -27.93 10.58
CA ILE A 33 7.12 -26.58 10.02
C ILE A 33 6.25 -25.73 10.95
N ASP A 34 5.18 -26.29 11.49
CA ASP A 34 4.27 -25.56 12.38
C ASP A 34 4.98 -25.18 13.71
N GLN A 35 5.89 -26.02 14.22
CA GLN A 35 6.69 -25.72 15.42
C GLN A 35 7.79 -24.67 15.18
N GLU A 36 8.36 -24.60 13.97
CA GLU A 36 9.38 -23.62 13.61
C GLU A 36 8.76 -22.21 13.43
N ILE A 37 7.51 -22.15 12.96
CA ILE A 37 6.73 -20.90 12.83
C ILE A 37 6.42 -20.28 14.20
N ASP A 38 6.05 -21.10 15.19
CA ASP A 38 5.73 -20.60 16.54
C ASP A 38 6.98 -20.03 17.25
N GLN A 39 8.17 -20.58 16.98
CA GLN A 39 9.44 -20.08 17.55
C GLN A 39 9.93 -18.78 16.89
N GLU A 40 9.69 -18.57 15.58
CA GLU A 40 10.01 -17.31 14.90
C GLU A 40 9.10 -16.15 15.36
N ILE A 41 7.83 -16.42 15.70
CA ILE A 41 6.88 -15.39 16.14
C ILE A 41 7.24 -14.80 17.51
N ASP A 42 7.76 -15.61 18.44
CA ASP A 42 8.11 -15.15 19.79
C ASP A 42 9.43 -14.34 19.83
N GLN A 43 10.40 -14.63 18.95
CA GLN A 43 11.62 -13.82 18.83
C GLN A 43 11.36 -12.48 18.13
N GLU A 44 10.44 -12.43 17.15
CA GLU A 44 10.12 -11.20 16.40
C GLU A 44 9.28 -10.20 17.23
N ASN A 45 8.58 -10.65 18.28
CA ASN A 45 7.82 -9.77 19.17
C ASN A 45 8.70 -9.06 20.23
N GLN A 46 9.82 -9.66 20.66
CA GLN A 46 10.76 -9.02 21.61
C GLN A 46 11.61 -7.92 20.94
N GLU A 47 12.08 -8.12 19.70
CA GLU A 47 12.92 -7.14 18.99
C GLU A 47 12.14 -5.88 18.54
N ASN A 48 10.81 -5.96 18.44
CA ASN A 48 9.95 -4.84 18.04
C ASN A 48 9.54 -3.91 19.18
N GLN A 49 9.61 -4.35 20.46
CA GLN A 49 9.35 -3.48 21.62
C GLN A 49 10.52 -2.53 21.89
N GLU A 50 11.77 -2.99 21.77
CA GLU A 50 12.96 -2.12 21.98
C GLU A 50 13.08 -1.02 20.91
N ASN A 51 12.64 -1.29 19.68
CA ASN A 51 12.66 -0.31 18.58
C ASN A 51 11.57 0.77 18.66
N GLN A 52 10.55 0.62 19.52
CA GLN A 52 9.56 1.68 19.78
C GLN A 52 10.07 2.71 20.80
N GLU A 53 10.87 2.31 21.78
CA GLU A 53 11.41 3.21 22.81
C GLU A 53 12.52 4.13 22.26
N GLU A 54 13.36 3.65 21.33
CA GLU A 54 14.35 4.51 20.65
C GLU A 54 13.71 5.61 19.77
N ARG A 55 12.47 5.40 19.28
CA ARG A 55 11.74 6.37 18.45
C ARG A 55 11.24 7.58 19.22
N GLU A 56 10.83 7.42 20.48
CA GLU A 56 10.41 8.56 21.32
C GLU A 56 11.59 9.49 21.66
N ILE A 57 12.82 8.96 21.72
CA ILE A 57 14.02 9.73 22.08
C ILE A 57 14.47 10.62 20.91
N ILE A 58 14.40 10.14 19.67
CA ILE A 58 14.88 10.88 18.49
C ILE A 58 13.93 12.03 18.12
N CYS A 59 12.61 11.82 18.17
CA CYS A 59 11.62 12.87 17.86
C CYS A 59 11.60 14.00 18.91
N ASN A 60 11.84 13.68 20.18
CA ASN A 60 11.91 14.68 21.24
C ASN A 60 13.19 15.52 21.22
N SER A 61 14.28 14.99 20.65
CA SER A 61 15.57 15.68 20.55
C SER A 61 15.56 16.80 19.50
N ILE A 62 14.73 16.67 18.46
CA ILE A 62 14.60 17.67 17.39
C ILE A 62 13.77 18.87 17.85
N ASN A 63 12.72 18.66 18.66
CA ASN A 63 11.86 19.74 19.18
C ASN A 63 12.51 20.66 20.23
N LYS A 64 13.62 20.24 20.88
CA LYS A 64 14.32 21.07 21.88
C LYS A 64 15.31 22.06 21.27
N ARG A 65 15.69 21.93 19.99
CA ARG A 65 16.69 22.81 19.35
C ARG A 65 16.11 24.08 18.73
N SER A 66 14.79 24.21 18.65
CA SER A 66 14.13 25.32 17.94
C SER A 66 13.54 26.41 18.85
N LYS A 67 13.90 26.46 20.14
CA LYS A 67 13.32 27.43 21.10
C LYS A 67 14.16 28.67 21.41
N ASP A 68 15.36 28.79 20.87
CA ASP A 68 16.22 29.96 21.09
C ASP A 68 16.67 30.56 19.77
N GLN A 69 15.78 31.30 19.09
CA GLN A 69 16.08 32.43 18.18
C GLN A 69 14.77 32.90 17.51
N ASN A 70 14.00 33.71 18.23
CA ASN A 70 13.07 34.65 17.62
C ASN A 70 13.81 35.97 17.47
N ASP A 71 14.08 36.38 16.23
CA ASP A 71 13.65 37.68 15.68
C ASP A 71 14.28 37.89 14.30
N ILE A 72 13.45 38.37 13.36
CA ILE A 72 13.75 38.93 12.02
C ILE A 72 13.51 37.98 10.81
N LEU A 73 12.61 38.46 9.92
CA LEU A 73 12.31 38.07 8.53
C LEU A 73 11.21 37.01 8.26
N ILE A 74 9.96 37.45 8.46
CA ILE A 74 8.74 36.93 7.82
C ILE A 74 8.79 37.30 6.33
N ASP A 75 9.56 36.54 5.54
CA ASP A 75 9.45 36.46 4.08
C ASP A 75 10.15 35.18 3.54
N SER A 76 10.97 34.51 4.37
CA SER A 76 11.66 33.25 4.03
C SER A 76 10.89 31.97 4.43
N PHE A 77 9.70 32.08 5.03
CA PHE A 77 8.99 30.94 5.62
C PHE A 77 8.36 29.98 4.61
N ASN A 78 8.09 30.41 3.37
CA ASN A 78 7.49 29.55 2.35
C ASN A 78 8.50 28.61 1.66
N ASN A 79 9.80 28.87 1.79
CA ASN A 79 10.84 27.99 1.22
C ASN A 79 11.38 26.96 2.24
N SER A 80 11.27 27.21 3.56
CA SER A 80 11.82 26.31 4.59
C SER A 80 10.99 25.04 4.80
N LEU A 81 9.65 25.15 4.75
CA LEU A 81 8.72 24.03 4.93
C LEU A 81 8.84 22.94 3.85
N ASN A 82 9.31 23.31 2.65
CA ASN A 82 9.55 22.33 1.58
C ASN A 82 10.81 21.49 1.83
N SER A 83 11.84 22.06 2.47
CA SER A 83 13.09 21.33 2.75
C SER A 83 12.95 20.33 3.91
N GLU A 84 12.18 20.68 4.95
CA GLU A 84 11.93 19.79 6.09
C GLU A 84 11.11 18.56 5.69
N ASN A 85 10.06 18.76 4.88
CA ASN A 85 9.26 17.67 4.34
C ASN A 85 10.05 16.76 3.40
N GLN A 86 11.02 17.30 2.66
CA GLN A 86 11.91 16.52 1.80
C GLN A 86 12.91 15.69 2.63
N GLY A 87 13.46 16.26 3.70
CA GLY A 87 14.35 15.54 4.62
C GLY A 87 13.65 14.38 5.33
N ILE A 88 12.39 14.56 5.77
CA ILE A 88 11.61 13.47 6.40
C ILE A 88 11.36 12.32 5.41
N LYS A 89 10.98 12.62 4.16
CA LYS A 89 10.76 11.60 3.12
C LYS A 89 12.02 10.81 2.79
N GLU A 90 13.18 11.47 2.78
CA GLU A 90 14.45 10.80 2.57
C GLU A 90 14.81 9.85 3.72
N ILE A 91 14.57 10.27 4.97
CA ILE A 91 14.77 9.42 6.16
C ILE A 91 13.86 8.19 6.10
N ILE A 92 12.57 8.36 5.78
CA ILE A 92 11.62 7.25 5.66
C ILE A 92 12.06 6.29 4.54
N SER A 93 12.48 6.83 3.39
CA SER A 93 12.96 6.03 2.26
C SER A 93 14.22 5.23 2.62
N ALA A 94 15.15 5.82 3.37
CA ALA A 94 16.35 5.14 3.85
C ALA A 94 16.01 4.02 4.85
N GLN A 95 15.08 4.27 5.79
CA GLN A 95 14.61 3.25 6.73
C GLN A 95 13.92 2.07 6.02
N LEU A 96 13.06 2.38 5.05
CA LEU A 96 12.40 1.38 4.21
C LEU A 96 13.44 0.56 3.44
N HIS A 97 14.45 1.21 2.86
CA HIS A 97 15.55 0.53 2.17
C HIS A 97 16.28 -0.45 3.08
N ILE A 98 16.65 -0.03 4.30
CA ILE A 98 17.33 -0.89 5.28
C ILE A 98 16.48 -2.13 5.58
N LYS A 99 15.18 -1.95 5.83
CA LYS A 99 14.29 -3.08 6.12
C LYS A 99 14.12 -4.03 4.93
N ILE A 100 14.07 -3.49 3.71
CA ILE A 100 14.06 -4.27 2.47
C ILE A 100 15.35 -5.09 2.34
N GLN A 101 16.52 -4.48 2.55
CA GLN A 101 17.81 -5.17 2.47
C GLN A 101 17.90 -6.28 3.52
N GLN A 102 17.45 -6.03 4.75
CA GLN A 102 17.37 -7.07 5.79
C GLN A 102 16.53 -8.27 5.35
N ILE A 103 15.37 -8.03 4.73
CA ILE A 103 14.53 -9.11 4.18
C ILE A 103 15.25 -9.86 3.06
N ILE A 104 15.92 -9.13 2.15
CA ILE A 104 16.68 -9.72 1.05
C ILE A 104 17.77 -10.63 1.59
N THR A 105 18.66 -10.11 2.44
CA THR A 105 19.78 -10.88 3.02
C THR A 105 19.30 -12.10 3.81
N ARG A 106 18.22 -11.98 4.60
CA ARG A 106 17.64 -13.12 5.33
C ARG A 106 17.13 -14.24 4.42
N ARG A 107 16.80 -13.93 3.17
CA ARG A 107 16.14 -14.87 2.22
C ARG A 107 16.99 -15.17 0.99
N GLU A 108 18.16 -14.54 0.83
CA GLU A 108 19.10 -14.71 -0.29
C GLU A 108 19.59 -16.16 -0.42
N ASN A 109 19.71 -16.87 0.71
CA ASN A 109 20.10 -18.28 0.76
C ASN A 109 18.92 -19.27 0.70
N SER A 110 17.69 -18.78 0.56
CA SER A 110 16.50 -19.65 0.48
C SER A 110 16.26 -20.11 -0.95
N SER A 111 16.22 -21.43 -1.17
CA SER A 111 15.90 -22.04 -2.46
C SER A 111 14.50 -21.65 -3.01
N LEU A 112 13.64 -21.07 -2.17
CA LEU A 112 12.28 -20.66 -2.52
C LEU A 112 12.19 -19.22 -3.08
N GLY A 113 13.29 -18.46 -3.04
CA GLY A 113 13.37 -17.09 -3.54
C GLY A 113 12.53 -16.06 -2.79
N LEU A 114 12.62 -14.80 -3.22
CA LEU A 114 11.85 -13.70 -2.67
C LEU A 114 10.38 -13.77 -3.09
N LYS A 115 9.47 -13.67 -2.12
CA LYS A 115 8.02 -13.75 -2.30
C LYS A 115 7.35 -12.55 -1.67
N LEU A 116 6.17 -12.20 -2.20
CA LEU A 116 5.33 -11.09 -1.71
C LEU A 116 5.12 -11.13 -0.19
N LYS A 117 4.87 -12.32 0.37
CA LYS A 117 4.62 -12.50 1.81
C LYS A 117 5.76 -11.99 2.70
N HIS A 118 7.00 -11.99 2.20
CA HIS A 118 8.15 -11.52 2.97
C HIS A 118 8.15 -9.99 3.12
N PHE A 119 7.57 -9.27 2.15
CA PHE A 119 7.50 -7.81 2.16
C PHE A 119 6.22 -7.27 2.78
N ARG A 120 5.14 -8.07 2.87
CA ARG A 120 3.88 -7.66 3.53
C ARG A 120 4.06 -7.20 4.97
N VAL A 121 5.06 -7.73 5.69
CA VAL A 121 5.34 -7.30 7.07
C VAL A 121 5.65 -5.80 7.16
N LEU A 122 6.21 -5.21 6.09
CA LEU A 122 6.54 -3.79 6.03
C LEU A 122 5.30 -2.89 6.02
N GLU A 123 4.13 -3.39 5.61
CA GLU A 123 2.87 -2.64 5.63
C GLU A 123 2.42 -2.29 7.06
N LYS A 124 3.00 -2.92 8.10
CA LYS A 124 2.76 -2.54 9.51
C LYS A 124 3.47 -1.24 9.91
N SER A 125 4.52 -0.85 9.20
CA SER A 125 5.40 0.27 9.59
C SER A 125 5.49 1.36 8.52
N PHE A 126 5.05 1.08 7.30
CA PHE A 126 5.13 1.97 6.16
C PHE A 126 3.78 2.04 5.44
N THR A 127 3.41 3.25 5.03
CA THR A 127 2.21 3.49 4.25
C THR A 127 2.45 3.21 2.77
N ILE A 128 1.38 3.04 2.00
CA ILE A 128 1.48 2.88 0.55
C ILE A 128 2.13 4.09 -0.13
N ASP A 129 1.97 5.31 0.41
CA ASP A 129 2.68 6.49 -0.09
C ASP A 129 4.19 6.33 0.09
N ASP A 130 4.65 5.85 1.25
CA ASP A 130 6.07 5.62 1.49
C ASP A 130 6.67 4.65 0.47
N PHE A 131 5.95 3.57 0.13
CA PHE A 131 6.37 2.65 -0.93
C PHE A 131 6.40 3.32 -2.31
N VAL A 132 5.35 4.06 -2.69
CA VAL A 132 5.29 4.75 -3.98
C VAL A 132 6.41 5.78 -4.10
N GLN A 133 6.64 6.60 -3.08
CA GLN A 133 7.75 7.56 -3.06
C GLN A 133 9.09 6.84 -3.12
N TYR A 134 9.26 5.75 -2.37
CA TYR A 134 10.47 4.95 -2.39
C TYR A 134 10.82 4.44 -3.80
N THR A 135 9.84 4.01 -4.60
CA THR A 135 10.09 3.58 -5.99
C THR A 135 10.70 4.65 -6.89
N LYS A 136 10.62 5.93 -6.50
CA LYS A 136 11.15 7.08 -7.23
C LYS A 136 12.57 7.45 -6.80
N THR A 137 13.16 6.72 -5.85
CA THR A 137 14.47 7.03 -5.27
C THR A 137 15.62 6.22 -5.87
N ASN A 138 16.86 6.69 -5.67
CA ASN A 138 18.06 5.94 -6.03
C ASN A 138 18.22 4.64 -5.23
N TYR A 139 17.67 4.58 -4.01
CA TYR A 139 17.65 3.37 -3.19
C TYR A 139 16.83 2.25 -3.82
N PHE A 140 15.69 2.57 -4.44
CA PHE A 140 14.95 1.57 -5.19
C PHE A 140 15.71 1.15 -6.44
N ASN A 141 16.31 2.11 -7.15
CA ASN A 141 17.07 1.83 -8.38
C ASN A 141 18.31 0.97 -8.13
N SER A 142 18.89 0.97 -6.92
CA SER A 142 20.03 0.12 -6.55
C SER A 142 19.66 -1.32 -6.21
N LEU A 143 18.38 -1.65 -6.04
CA LEU A 143 17.94 -3.03 -5.80
C LEU A 143 18.08 -3.90 -7.05
N ASP A 144 18.20 -5.21 -6.85
CA ASP A 144 18.07 -6.18 -7.94
C ASP A 144 16.65 -6.23 -8.51
N ASP A 145 16.52 -6.78 -9.71
CA ASP A 145 15.25 -6.84 -10.44
C ASP A 145 14.17 -7.62 -9.67
N LYS A 146 14.55 -8.69 -8.97
CA LYS A 146 13.56 -9.53 -8.27
C LYS A 146 12.90 -8.80 -7.08
N PRO A 147 13.63 -8.18 -6.14
CA PRO A 147 13.04 -7.30 -5.14
C PRO A 147 12.17 -6.19 -5.75
N LYS A 148 12.64 -5.53 -6.83
CA LYS A 148 11.88 -4.47 -7.52
C LYS A 148 10.53 -4.97 -8.04
N GLU A 149 10.53 -6.13 -8.71
CA GLU A 149 9.33 -6.79 -9.23
C GLU A 149 8.33 -7.07 -8.10
N VAL A 150 8.79 -7.65 -6.99
CA VAL A 150 7.93 -8.03 -5.86
C VAL A 150 7.37 -6.79 -5.16
N LEU A 151 8.17 -5.74 -4.99
CA LEU A 151 7.72 -4.48 -4.39
C LEU A 151 6.72 -3.74 -5.28
N ASN A 152 6.97 -3.66 -6.60
CA ASN A 152 6.01 -3.09 -7.53
C ASN A 152 4.70 -3.88 -7.52
N TYR A 153 4.78 -5.22 -7.49
CA TYR A 153 3.59 -6.05 -7.38
C TYR A 153 2.82 -5.83 -6.07
N LEU A 154 3.52 -5.63 -4.94
CA LEU A 154 2.89 -5.25 -3.67
C LEU A 154 2.10 -3.94 -3.81
N ILE A 155 2.73 -2.92 -4.37
CA ILE A 155 2.10 -1.61 -4.57
C ILE A 155 0.88 -1.72 -5.49
N ASP A 156 1.04 -2.39 -6.64
CA ASP A 156 -0.04 -2.55 -7.62
C ASP A 156 -1.22 -3.33 -7.06
N LEU A 157 -0.95 -4.33 -6.22
CA LEU A 157 -1.98 -5.11 -5.52
C LEU A 157 -2.72 -4.23 -4.51
N THR A 158 -1.99 -3.49 -3.67
CA THR A 158 -2.59 -2.62 -2.64
C THR A 158 -3.44 -1.53 -3.27
N LEU A 159 -2.93 -0.83 -4.27
CA LEU A 159 -3.68 0.19 -5.01
C LEU A 159 -4.86 -0.40 -5.81
N SER A 160 -4.73 -1.63 -6.34
CA SER A 160 -5.84 -2.33 -6.98
C SER A 160 -6.98 -2.65 -6.01
N ASN A 161 -6.63 -3.06 -4.79
CA ASN A 161 -7.60 -3.48 -3.77
C ASN A 161 -8.49 -2.33 -3.30
N GLU A 162 -8.03 -1.08 -3.36
CA GLU A 162 -8.86 0.12 -3.09
C GLU A 162 -10.09 0.15 -4.00
N PHE A 163 -9.95 -0.32 -5.25
CA PHE A 163 -11.07 -0.43 -6.18
C PHE A 163 -11.93 -1.67 -6.00
N ASP A 164 -11.58 -2.58 -5.09
CA ASP A 164 -12.38 -3.77 -4.80
C ASP A 164 -13.27 -3.60 -3.57
N GLN A 165 -12.97 -2.64 -2.69
CA GLN A 165 -13.80 -2.26 -1.53
C GLN A 165 -15.25 -1.93 -1.93
N GLU A 166 -16.25 -2.48 -1.25
CA GLU A 166 -17.65 -2.36 -1.68
C GLU A 166 -18.21 -0.94 -1.54
N GLU A 167 -17.75 -0.20 -0.53
CA GLU A 167 -18.26 1.12 -0.17
C GLU A 167 -17.13 2.16 -0.12
N ASN A 168 -17.45 3.41 -0.50
CA ASN A 168 -16.58 4.59 -0.42
C ASN A 168 -15.17 4.40 -0.98
N LEU A 169 -15.00 4.66 -2.29
CA LEU A 169 -13.68 4.67 -2.91
C LEU A 169 -12.81 5.78 -2.30
N ILE A 170 -11.80 5.39 -1.54
CA ILE A 170 -10.75 6.29 -1.04
C ILE A 170 -9.47 5.95 -1.79
N LEU A 171 -8.95 6.91 -2.55
CA LEU A 171 -7.69 6.78 -3.26
C LEU A 171 -6.57 7.26 -2.35
N SER A 172 -5.59 6.39 -2.09
CA SER A 172 -4.40 6.75 -1.31
C SER A 172 -3.39 7.57 -2.12
N GLN A 173 -3.50 7.57 -3.44
CA GLN A 173 -2.59 8.25 -4.36
C GLN A 173 -3.35 9.18 -5.32
N ASN A 174 -2.60 9.99 -6.08
CA ASN A 174 -3.20 10.76 -7.16
C ASN A 174 -3.59 9.85 -8.34
N LEU A 175 -4.54 10.31 -9.18
CA LEU A 175 -5.03 9.52 -10.33
C LEU A 175 -3.94 9.14 -11.33
N GLU A 176 -2.90 9.96 -11.48
CA GLU A 176 -1.80 9.72 -12.41
C GLU A 176 -1.00 8.46 -12.04
N GLU A 177 -0.78 8.21 -10.75
CA GLU A 177 -0.10 7.00 -10.28
C GLU A 177 -0.86 5.73 -10.69
N TYR A 178 -2.19 5.69 -10.51
CA TYR A 178 -3.00 4.54 -10.93
C TYR A 178 -3.04 4.35 -12.45
N ILE A 179 -2.99 5.44 -13.22
CA ILE A 179 -2.91 5.39 -14.69
C ILE A 179 -1.56 4.82 -15.12
N ASN A 180 -0.46 5.32 -14.55
CA ASN A 180 0.90 4.91 -14.90
C ASN A 180 1.14 3.43 -14.58
N ARG A 181 0.53 2.92 -13.51
CA ARG A 181 0.55 1.49 -13.13
C ARG A 181 -0.45 0.62 -13.92
N GLY A 182 -1.24 1.21 -14.80
CA GLY A 182 -2.26 0.47 -15.57
C GLY A 182 -3.41 -0.08 -14.72
N ILE A 183 -3.62 0.45 -13.51
CA ILE A 183 -4.71 0.07 -12.61
C ILE A 183 -6.04 0.60 -13.12
N ILE A 184 -6.03 1.79 -13.73
CA ILE A 184 -7.17 2.40 -14.42
C ILE A 184 -6.78 2.83 -15.83
N PRO A 185 -7.73 2.86 -16.78
CA PRO A 185 -7.42 3.32 -18.13
C PRO A 185 -7.18 4.82 -18.15
N LYS A 186 -6.15 5.25 -18.89
CA LYS A 186 -5.95 6.67 -19.21
C LYS A 186 -7.19 7.23 -19.91
N LEU A 187 -7.67 8.38 -19.45
CA LEU A 187 -8.77 9.10 -20.09
C LEU A 187 -8.33 9.60 -21.48
N PRO A 188 -9.01 9.21 -22.57
CA PRO A 188 -8.70 9.73 -23.90
C PRO A 188 -8.95 11.24 -23.96
N SER A 189 -8.07 11.99 -24.63
CA SER A 189 -8.11 13.46 -24.71
C SER A 189 -9.38 14.05 -25.32
N ILE A 190 -10.17 13.23 -26.02
CA ILE A 190 -11.47 13.61 -26.58
C ILE A 190 -12.60 13.66 -25.54
N TYR A 191 -12.37 13.22 -24.31
CA TYR A 191 -13.35 13.24 -23.22
C TYR A 191 -12.85 14.10 -22.06
N ASN A 192 -13.77 14.85 -21.43
CA ASN A 192 -13.40 15.74 -20.32
C ASN A 192 -13.39 15.03 -18.95
N ASN A 193 -14.09 13.90 -18.82
CA ASN A 193 -14.24 13.16 -17.58
C ASN A 193 -14.64 11.70 -17.83
N TYR A 194 -14.57 10.85 -16.80
CA TYR A 194 -14.93 9.44 -16.91
C TYR A 194 -16.42 9.24 -17.15
N THR A 195 -17.27 10.18 -16.72
CA THR A 195 -18.72 10.14 -16.97
C THR A 195 -19.05 10.20 -18.47
N GLU A 196 -18.35 11.04 -19.25
CA GLU A 196 -18.47 11.09 -20.70
C GLU A 196 -17.85 9.85 -21.36
N TYR A 197 -16.68 9.44 -20.87
CA TYR A 197 -15.96 8.28 -21.38
C TYR A 197 -16.77 6.98 -21.29
N GLU A 198 -17.58 6.77 -20.24
CA GLU A 198 -18.43 5.58 -20.08
C GLU A 198 -19.37 5.33 -21.27
N LYS A 199 -19.84 6.41 -21.91
CA LYS A 199 -20.78 6.33 -23.04
C LYS A 199 -20.08 5.95 -24.36
N SER A 200 -18.75 5.91 -24.38
CA SER A 200 -17.95 5.72 -25.60
C SER A 200 -17.87 4.27 -26.08
N LYS A 201 -17.52 4.10 -27.37
CA LYS A 201 -17.14 2.79 -27.91
C LYS A 201 -15.83 2.25 -27.31
N LEU A 202 -14.93 3.14 -26.88
CA LEU A 202 -13.65 2.77 -26.25
C LEU A 202 -13.88 2.10 -24.90
N PHE A 203 -14.76 2.66 -24.07
CA PHE A 203 -15.17 2.04 -22.81
C PHE A 203 -15.77 0.64 -23.00
N LYS A 204 -16.58 0.44 -24.06
CA LYS A 204 -17.15 -0.89 -24.36
C LYS A 204 -16.10 -1.96 -24.64
N LYS A 205 -14.90 -1.59 -25.10
CA LYS A 205 -13.78 -2.51 -25.35
C LYS A 205 -12.99 -2.88 -24.09
N LEU A 206 -13.19 -2.17 -22.96
CA LEU A 206 -12.49 -2.47 -21.71
C LEU A 206 -12.91 -3.83 -21.12
N SER A 207 -11.99 -4.43 -20.36
CA SER A 207 -12.26 -5.63 -19.57
C SER A 207 -13.32 -5.35 -18.49
N LYS A 208 -13.96 -6.42 -17.99
CA LYS A 208 -15.00 -6.30 -16.94
C LYS A 208 -14.47 -5.56 -15.70
N ASN A 209 -13.25 -5.87 -15.27
CA ASN A 209 -12.62 -5.25 -14.11
C ASN A 209 -12.35 -3.76 -14.35
N MET A 210 -11.81 -3.39 -15.51
CA MET A 210 -11.56 -1.98 -15.84
C MET A 210 -12.85 -1.17 -15.92
N LYS A 211 -13.93 -1.74 -16.48
CA LYS A 211 -15.26 -1.10 -16.48
C LYS A 211 -15.77 -0.86 -15.06
N LYS A 212 -15.59 -1.83 -14.14
CA LYS A 212 -15.96 -1.69 -12.72
C LYS A 212 -15.19 -0.53 -12.08
N ARG A 213 -13.87 -0.45 -12.29
CA ARG A 213 -13.01 0.61 -11.75
C ARG A 213 -13.42 2.00 -12.25
N VAL A 214 -13.63 2.15 -13.56
CA VAL A 214 -14.10 3.41 -14.16
C VAL A 214 -15.45 3.84 -13.59
N ARG A 215 -16.40 2.91 -13.38
CA ARG A 215 -17.69 3.25 -12.76
C ARG A 215 -17.55 3.76 -11.33
N LYS A 216 -16.60 3.24 -10.56
CA LYS A 216 -16.32 3.77 -9.22
C LYS A 216 -15.74 5.18 -9.29
N LEU A 217 -14.85 5.46 -10.23
CA LEU A 217 -14.35 6.82 -10.47
C LEU A 217 -15.50 7.79 -10.82
N ILE A 218 -16.47 7.36 -11.62
CA ILE A 218 -17.66 8.17 -11.96
C ILE A 218 -18.51 8.49 -10.72
N ILE A 219 -18.62 7.55 -9.78
CA ILE A 219 -19.31 7.80 -8.51
C ILE A 219 -18.55 8.87 -7.71
N LEU A 220 -17.22 8.75 -7.62
CA LEU A 220 -16.35 9.71 -6.95
C LEU A 220 -16.43 11.12 -7.59
N GLU A 221 -16.40 11.22 -8.92
CA GLU A 221 -16.57 12.47 -9.66
C GLU A 221 -17.90 13.17 -9.33
N LYS A 222 -18.96 12.38 -9.12
CA LYS A 222 -20.30 12.90 -8.81
C LYS A 222 -20.41 13.37 -7.36
N SER A 223 -19.80 12.65 -6.42
CA SER A 223 -19.78 13.08 -5.01
C SER A 223 -19.03 14.40 -4.86
N GLU A 224 -17.86 14.56 -5.47
CA GLU A 224 -17.10 15.81 -5.46
C GLU A 224 -17.90 16.98 -6.06
N LYS A 225 -18.58 16.78 -7.19
CA LYS A 225 -19.45 17.81 -7.78
C LYS A 225 -20.60 18.20 -6.86
N SER A 226 -21.19 17.25 -6.15
CA SER A 226 -22.30 17.52 -5.22
C SER A 226 -21.86 18.29 -3.97
N GLU A 227 -20.66 18.02 -3.45
CA GLU A 227 -20.09 18.76 -2.32
C GLU A 227 -19.77 20.21 -2.71
N ASN A 228 -19.19 20.42 -3.88
CA ASN A 228 -18.89 21.76 -4.41
C ASN A 228 -20.16 22.60 -4.64
N LEU A 229 -21.27 21.99 -5.07
CA LEU A 229 -22.57 22.66 -5.18
C LEU A 229 -23.16 23.04 -3.81
N THR A 230 -22.87 22.25 -2.77
CA THR A 230 -23.34 22.49 -1.40
C THR A 230 -22.56 23.61 -0.70
N LEU A 231 -21.25 23.73 -0.98
CA LEU A 231 -20.43 24.84 -0.49
C LEU A 231 -20.83 26.17 -1.14
N ASN A 232 -21.06 26.17 -2.45
CA ASN A 232 -21.45 27.37 -3.21
C ASN A 232 -22.88 27.86 -2.91
N SER A 233 -23.77 26.97 -2.46
CA SER A 233 -25.12 27.37 -2.01
C SER A 233 -25.13 27.93 -0.58
N LYS A 234 -24.23 27.48 0.30
CA LYS A 234 -24.07 28.05 1.65
C LYS A 234 -23.53 29.49 1.61
N THR A 235 -22.56 29.77 0.74
CA THR A 235 -22.04 31.14 0.55
C THR A 235 -23.09 32.08 -0.06
N ASN A 236 -23.89 31.62 -1.02
CA ASN A 236 -24.96 32.42 -1.63
C ASN A 236 -26.17 32.68 -0.72
N ASN A 237 -26.51 31.74 0.18
CA ASN A 237 -27.58 31.96 1.16
C ASN A 237 -27.18 32.94 2.28
N ASN A 238 -25.87 33.04 2.59
CA ASN A 238 -25.37 34.03 3.54
C ASN A 238 -25.29 35.45 2.95
N ALA A 239 -25.00 35.58 1.65
CA ALA A 239 -25.10 36.85 0.93
C ALA A 239 -26.56 37.37 0.87
N LYS A 240 -27.55 36.49 0.69
CA LYS A 240 -28.99 36.87 0.74
C LYS A 240 -29.50 37.25 2.14
N LYS A 241 -28.82 36.82 3.20
CA LYS A 241 -29.12 37.27 4.59
C LYS A 241 -28.41 38.57 4.97
N GLY A 242 -27.69 39.20 4.03
CA GLY A 242 -26.97 40.43 4.27
C GLY A 242 -25.78 40.25 5.21
N TYR A 243 -25.12 39.09 5.23
CA TYR A 243 -23.90 38.92 6.03
C TYR A 243 -22.66 38.77 5.15
N ILE A 244 -21.61 39.53 5.47
CA ILE A 244 -20.25 39.40 4.93
C ILE A 244 -19.31 38.97 6.04
N PHE A 245 -18.39 38.05 5.76
CA PHE A 245 -17.43 37.54 6.73
C PHE A 245 -16.04 38.08 6.43
N SER A 246 -15.38 38.65 7.44
CA SER A 246 -13.97 39.07 7.40
C SER A 246 -13.28 38.67 8.71
N ASN A 247 -12.07 38.12 8.63
CA ASN A 247 -11.28 37.66 9.78
C ASN A 247 -12.06 36.74 10.76
N GLY A 248 -12.84 35.79 10.22
CA GLY A 248 -13.58 34.83 11.02
C GLY A 248 -14.79 35.40 11.78
N LYS A 249 -15.20 36.65 11.52
CA LYS A 249 -16.37 37.29 12.14
C LYS A 249 -17.42 37.65 11.08
N ALA A 250 -18.70 37.46 11.41
CA ALA A 250 -19.84 37.79 10.56
C ALA A 250 -20.29 39.24 10.78
N TYR A 251 -20.49 40.01 9.70
CA TYR A 251 -20.97 41.38 9.72
C TYR A 251 -22.27 41.49 8.94
N ARG A 252 -23.30 42.09 9.53
CA ARG A 252 -24.58 42.33 8.86
C ARG A 252 -24.54 43.67 8.12
N LEU A 253 -24.83 43.66 6.82
CA LEU A 253 -25.08 44.84 5.99
C LEU A 253 -26.43 45.42 6.41
N LEU A 254 -26.41 46.64 6.95
CA LEU A 254 -27.59 47.49 7.15
C LEU A 254 -27.85 48.31 5.90
#